data_AF-A0A2E5KIH9-F1
#
_entry.id   AF-A0A2E5KIH9-F1
#
_cell.length_a   1.000
_cell.length_b   1.000
_cell.length_c   1.000
_cell.angle_alpha   90.00
_cell.angle_beta   90.00
_cell.angle_gamma   90.00
#
_symmetry.space_group_name_H-M   'P 1'
#
loop_
_entity.id
_entity.type
_entity.pdbx_description
1 polymer ?
#
loop_
_entity_poly.entity_id
_entity_poly.type
_entity_poly.pdbx_seq_one_letter_code
_entity_poly.pdbx_strand_id
1 'polypeptide(L)'
;MRRYEVDSIRSIALILLIFYHIIISFIPETKGIFFIVNPDKLDLGVGLLTILSQALNIWRIPILFLIAGMAFYFSSKRRDNAQLIKERSVRILIPLFFCSIFITPIYFFIFANFYKTNFQYWPAPAYLWFLNSIFYYSLFALPIISLKKTNAKVFNIFNRLLKNKFSILFLFSIPMILIAGIFNPESYPNFVNFAGLPLLPVADFNIHGFFVGLVCFLIGFLLASSEDVFWNSARSIKFITLILANILFLQRLFLYLLPVWGGNPGEYSLVVSNMLTAFEAVCWMLSLAGFASSFLNKKNRILTYMTAAIFPMYIFHLPVQQFLAVYIYPLKLPPSLKLILMFFLTTLICILLYEIVKRLKGFRVVFGLKP
;
A
#
# COMPACT_ATOMS: atom_id res chain seq x y z
N MET A 1 -19.78 -1.58 14.17
CA MET A 1 -20.07 -0.28 13.52
C MET A 1 -19.13 -0.14 12.33
N ARG A 2 -19.62 0.31 11.17
CA ARG A 2 -18.78 0.55 9.98
C ARG A 2 -18.14 1.93 10.13
N ARG A 3 -16.81 2.03 9.99
CA ARG A 3 -16.06 3.30 10.06
C ARG A 3 -15.77 3.77 8.63
N TYR A 4 -16.34 4.90 8.24
CA TYR A 4 -16.28 5.42 6.86
C TYR A 4 -14.91 6.00 6.53
N GLU A 5 -14.25 6.58 7.53
CA GLU A 5 -12.89 7.10 7.46
C GLU A 5 -11.88 5.99 7.11
N VAL A 6 -12.04 4.79 7.67
CA VAL A 6 -11.20 3.60 7.36
C VAL A 6 -11.40 3.14 5.92
N ASP A 7 -12.67 3.04 5.47
CA ASP A 7 -13.00 2.69 4.09
C ASP A 7 -12.46 3.73 3.09
N SER A 8 -12.49 5.01 3.47
CA SER A 8 -12.00 6.12 2.64
C SER A 8 -10.49 6.08 2.48
N ILE A 9 -9.74 5.92 3.58
CA ILE A 9 -8.28 5.80 3.54
C ILE A 9 -7.86 4.62 2.65
N ARG A 10 -8.48 3.45 2.82
CA ARG A 10 -8.20 2.29 1.97
C ARG A 10 -8.45 2.59 0.49
N SER A 11 -9.58 3.23 0.17
CA SER A 11 -9.95 3.54 -1.20
C SER A 11 -8.95 4.51 -1.84
N ILE A 12 -8.58 5.57 -1.12
CA ILE A 12 -7.59 6.55 -1.57
C ILE A 12 -6.22 5.89 -1.78
N ALA A 13 -5.75 5.10 -0.81
CA ALA A 13 -4.44 4.45 -0.89
C ALA A 13 -4.34 3.46 -2.07
N LEU A 14 -5.42 2.75 -2.41
CA LEU A 14 -5.44 1.86 -3.57
C LEU A 14 -5.54 2.63 -4.90
N ILE A 15 -6.26 3.76 -4.98
CA ILE A 15 -6.23 4.61 -6.19
C ILE A 15 -4.82 5.18 -6.40
N LEU A 16 -4.18 5.67 -5.32
CA LEU A 16 -2.81 6.14 -5.36
C LEU A 16 -1.83 5.03 -5.76
N LEU A 17 -2.15 3.75 -5.48
CA LEU A 17 -1.34 2.61 -5.91
C LEU A 17 -1.44 2.41 -7.41
N ILE A 18 -2.65 2.51 -7.99
CA ILE A 18 -2.82 2.46 -9.44
C ILE A 18 -2.04 3.61 -10.09
N PHE A 19 -2.19 4.83 -9.57
CA PHE A 19 -1.45 5.99 -10.06
C PHE A 19 0.07 5.81 -9.94
N TYR A 20 0.55 5.26 -8.83
CA TYR A 20 1.97 4.93 -8.64
C TYR A 20 2.49 3.97 -9.71
N HIS A 21 1.77 2.89 -10.01
CA HIS A 21 2.19 1.93 -11.05
C HIS A 21 2.30 2.58 -12.44
N ILE A 22 1.44 3.55 -12.72
CA ILE A 22 1.49 4.33 -13.97
C ILE A 22 2.69 5.29 -13.96
N ILE A 23 2.99 5.94 -12.83
CA ILE A 23 4.16 6.81 -12.71
C ILE A 23 5.44 6.02 -12.96
N ILE A 24 5.59 4.86 -12.30
CA ILE A 24 6.83 4.10 -12.38
C ILE A 24 7.05 3.49 -13.77
N SER A 25 6.02 3.31 -14.60
CA SER A 25 6.21 2.89 -16.00
C SER A 25 6.77 3.98 -16.93
N PHE A 26 7.13 5.15 -16.39
CA PHE A 26 7.99 6.14 -17.06
C PHE A 26 9.46 6.05 -16.62
N ILE A 27 9.79 5.16 -15.68
CA ILE A 27 11.13 5.00 -15.10
C ILE A 27 11.80 3.79 -15.79
N PRO A 28 12.87 3.97 -16.59
CA PRO A 28 13.55 2.91 -17.36
C PRO A 28 13.87 1.64 -16.58
N GLU A 29 14.31 1.79 -15.34
CA GLU A 29 14.74 0.72 -14.44
C GLU A 29 13.60 -0.26 -14.14
N THR A 30 12.35 0.18 -14.26
CA THR A 30 11.17 -0.65 -13.97
C THR A 30 10.89 -1.71 -15.03
N LYS A 31 11.58 -1.67 -16.16
CA LYS A 31 11.64 -2.81 -17.08
C LYS A 31 12.12 -4.09 -16.37
N GLY A 32 13.03 -3.95 -15.39
CA GLY A 32 13.55 -5.06 -14.58
C GLY A 32 12.49 -5.73 -13.68
N ILE A 33 11.37 -5.05 -13.44
CA ILE A 33 10.20 -5.59 -12.72
C ILE A 33 8.99 -5.74 -13.66
N PHE A 34 9.26 -5.95 -14.95
CA PHE A 34 8.31 -6.33 -15.99
C PHE A 34 7.32 -5.24 -16.43
N PHE A 35 7.64 -3.95 -16.28
CA PHE A 35 6.82 -2.87 -16.85
C PHE A 35 7.19 -2.59 -18.30
N ILE A 36 6.20 -2.39 -19.17
CA ILE A 36 6.43 -1.70 -20.45
C ILE A 36 6.72 -0.24 -20.10
N VAL A 37 7.89 0.24 -20.53
CA VAL A 37 8.36 1.59 -20.17
C VAL A 37 8.20 2.56 -21.34
N ASN A 38 7.79 3.79 -21.03
CA ASN A 38 7.72 4.87 -22.00
C ASN A 38 9.12 5.14 -22.61
N PRO A 39 9.27 5.18 -23.94
CA PRO A 39 10.58 5.30 -24.59
C PRO A 39 11.18 6.71 -24.58
N ASP A 40 10.38 7.74 -24.25
CA ASP A 40 10.88 9.11 -24.27
C ASP A 40 11.97 9.29 -23.19
N LYS A 41 13.02 10.05 -23.54
CA LYS A 41 14.17 10.30 -22.65
C LYS A 41 13.71 10.92 -21.34
N LEU A 42 14.48 10.69 -20.27
CA LEU A 42 14.33 11.38 -18.99
C LEU A 42 14.44 12.90 -19.19
N ASP A 43 13.30 13.56 -19.35
CA ASP A 43 13.20 15.01 -19.21
C ASP A 43 13.00 15.37 -17.72
N LEU A 44 13.02 16.67 -17.41
CA LEU A 44 12.79 17.18 -16.06
C LEU A 44 11.48 16.64 -15.44
N GLY A 45 10.47 16.36 -16.28
CA GLY A 45 9.19 15.78 -15.87
C GLY A 45 9.34 14.35 -15.35
N VAL A 46 10.10 13.50 -16.04
CA VAL A 46 10.39 12.13 -15.58
C VAL A 46 11.19 12.11 -14.26
N GLY A 47 12.12 13.05 -14.07
CA GLY A 47 12.83 13.20 -12.80
C GLY A 47 11.90 13.52 -11.61
N LEU A 48 10.94 14.43 -11.82
CA LEU A 48 9.92 14.74 -10.82
C LEU A 48 9.02 13.53 -10.52
N LEU A 49 8.68 12.74 -11.54
CA LEU A 49 7.90 11.51 -11.39
C LEU A 49 8.61 10.48 -10.50
N THR A 50 9.94 10.33 -10.63
CA THR A 50 10.72 9.45 -9.75
C THR A 50 10.62 9.89 -8.29
N ILE A 51 10.81 11.18 -8.01
CA ILE A 51 10.69 11.75 -6.65
C ILE A 51 9.29 11.54 -6.08
N LEU A 52 8.25 11.86 -6.87
CA LEU A 52 6.85 11.67 -6.49
C LEU A 52 6.54 10.19 -6.21
N SER A 53 7.08 9.28 -7.02
CA SER A 53 6.87 7.85 -6.84
C SER A 53 7.41 7.38 -5.48
N GLN A 54 8.60 7.83 -5.09
CA GLN A 54 9.19 7.48 -3.80
C GLN A 54 8.40 8.11 -2.65
N ALA A 55 8.04 9.40 -2.76
CA ALA A 55 7.26 10.11 -1.76
C ALA A 55 5.89 9.44 -1.50
N LEU A 56 5.25 8.90 -2.53
CA LEU A 56 4.03 8.11 -2.39
C LEU A 56 4.31 6.74 -1.75
N ASN A 57 5.39 6.08 -2.15
CA ASN A 57 5.59 4.67 -1.81
C ASN A 57 5.92 4.45 -0.33
N ILE A 58 6.69 5.36 0.30
CA ILE A 58 7.14 5.22 1.70
C ILE A 58 6.02 5.06 2.72
N TRP A 59 4.81 5.57 2.44
CA TRP A 59 3.68 5.53 3.37
C TRP A 59 2.44 4.84 2.80
N ARG A 60 2.24 4.83 1.48
CA ARG A 60 1.03 4.26 0.84
C ARG A 60 0.89 2.77 1.08
N ILE A 61 1.97 2.00 1.01
CA ILE A 61 1.93 0.56 1.30
C ILE A 61 1.76 0.31 2.82
N PRO A 62 2.57 0.92 3.71
CA PRO A 62 2.37 0.84 5.16
C PRO A 62 0.95 1.17 5.65
N ILE A 63 0.30 2.20 5.09
CA ILE A 63 -1.05 2.58 5.51
C ILE A 63 -2.10 1.54 5.12
N LEU A 64 -1.93 0.81 4.01
CA LEU A 64 -2.82 -0.29 3.66
C LEU A 64 -2.75 -1.41 4.70
N PHE A 65 -1.55 -1.72 5.21
CA PHE A 65 -1.38 -2.68 6.31
C PHE A 65 -1.98 -2.16 7.62
N LEU A 66 -1.77 -0.88 7.94
CA LEU A 66 -2.38 -0.21 9.10
C LEU A 66 -3.91 -0.35 9.09
N ILE A 67 -4.54 0.02 7.98
CA ILE A 67 -6.00 -0.06 7.81
C ILE A 67 -6.50 -1.51 7.78
N ALA A 68 -5.73 -2.44 7.21
CA ALA A 68 -6.05 -3.86 7.25
C ALA A 68 -6.08 -4.40 8.70
N GLY A 69 -5.14 -3.96 9.54
CA GLY A 69 -5.11 -4.24 10.98
C GLY A 69 -6.33 -3.69 11.72
N MET A 70 -6.71 -2.43 11.44
CA MET A 70 -7.92 -1.82 12.00
C MET A 70 -9.18 -2.61 11.61
N ALA A 71 -9.31 -2.98 10.33
CA ALA A 71 -10.43 -3.78 9.83
C ALA A 71 -10.44 -5.20 10.44
N PHE A 72 -9.27 -5.77 10.72
CA PHE A 72 -9.15 -7.06 11.40
C PHE A 72 -9.67 -6.98 12.84
N TYR A 73 -9.30 -5.94 13.59
CA TYR A 73 -9.84 -5.69 14.92
C TYR A 73 -11.37 -5.56 14.95
N PHE A 74 -11.96 -4.80 14.03
CA PHE A 74 -13.43 -4.68 13.98
C PHE A 74 -14.12 -5.99 13.61
N SER A 75 -13.47 -6.86 12.83
CA SER A 75 -13.98 -8.21 12.54
C SER A 75 -13.91 -9.11 13.78
N SER A 76 -12.82 -9.06 14.55
CA SER A 76 -12.60 -9.92 15.72
C SER A 76 -13.57 -9.65 16.87
N LYS A 77 -14.22 -8.49 16.89
CA LYS A 77 -15.33 -8.20 17.83
C LYS A 77 -16.56 -9.08 17.64
N ARG A 78 -16.74 -9.69 16.46
CA ARG A 78 -17.98 -10.41 16.09
C ARG A 78 -17.75 -11.88 15.78
N ARG A 79 -16.50 -12.34 15.85
CA ARG A 79 -16.07 -13.65 15.36
C ARG A 79 -15.06 -14.27 16.30
N ASP A 80 -15.13 -15.58 16.47
CA ASP A 80 -14.06 -16.34 17.12
C ASP A 80 -12.85 -16.52 16.16
N ASN A 81 -11.78 -17.15 16.66
CA ASN A 81 -10.55 -17.32 15.89
C ASN A 81 -10.77 -18.21 14.64
N ALA A 82 -11.58 -19.26 14.74
CA ALA A 82 -11.84 -20.17 13.62
C ALA A 82 -12.65 -19.47 12.51
N GLN A 83 -13.67 -18.70 12.90
CA GLN A 83 -14.47 -17.88 11.99
C GLN A 83 -13.64 -16.78 11.33
N LEU A 84 -12.68 -16.17 12.05
CA LEU A 84 -11.77 -15.18 11.49
C LEU A 84 -10.85 -15.81 10.44
N ILE A 85 -10.22 -16.95 10.75
CA ILE A 85 -9.36 -17.65 9.79
C ILE A 85 -10.17 -18.02 8.55
N LYS A 86 -11.35 -18.63 8.72
CA LYS A 86 -12.23 -19.00 7.60
C LYS A 86 -12.61 -17.79 6.73
N GLU A 87 -13.01 -16.67 7.35
CA GLU A 87 -13.33 -15.44 6.63
C GLU A 87 -12.12 -14.92 5.84
N ARG A 88 -10.92 -14.95 6.44
CA ARG A 88 -9.69 -14.48 5.80
C ARG A 88 -9.24 -15.40 4.67
N SER A 89 -9.28 -16.71 4.85
CA SER A 89 -8.97 -17.69 3.81
C SER A 89 -9.88 -17.49 2.60
N VAL A 90 -11.20 -17.36 2.80
CA VAL A 90 -12.15 -17.17 1.69
C VAL A 90 -11.95 -15.81 1.00
N ARG A 91 -11.77 -14.73 1.75
CA ARG A 91 -11.69 -13.38 1.16
C ARG A 91 -10.33 -12.98 0.60
N ILE A 92 -9.28 -13.66 1.01
CA ILE A 92 -7.90 -13.31 0.61
C ILE A 92 -7.33 -14.41 -0.27
N LEU A 93 -7.33 -15.67 0.18
CA LEU A 93 -6.69 -16.75 -0.55
C LEU A 93 -7.43 -17.06 -1.85
N ILE A 94 -8.78 -17.08 -1.87
CA ILE A 94 -9.51 -17.37 -3.12
C ILE A 94 -9.18 -16.33 -4.21
N PRO A 95 -9.32 -15.00 -3.98
CA PRO A 95 -8.86 -14.00 -4.95
C PRO A 95 -7.39 -14.15 -5.32
N LEU A 96 -6.51 -14.37 -4.33
CA LEU A 96 -5.08 -14.46 -4.54
C LEU A 96 -4.71 -15.64 -5.46
N PHE A 97 -5.18 -16.86 -5.17
CA PHE A 97 -4.91 -18.04 -5.98
C PHE A 97 -5.50 -17.89 -7.39
N PHE A 98 -6.79 -17.55 -7.48
CA PHE A 98 -7.44 -17.44 -8.78
C PHE A 98 -6.77 -16.37 -9.65
N CYS A 99 -6.54 -15.17 -9.11
CA CYS A 99 -5.97 -14.10 -9.89
C CYS A 99 -4.50 -14.37 -10.25
N SER A 100 -3.74 -15.06 -9.39
CA SER A 100 -2.38 -15.51 -9.74
C SER A 100 -2.39 -16.50 -10.91
N ILE A 101 -3.41 -17.36 -11.05
CA ILE A 101 -3.47 -18.34 -12.14
C ILE A 101 -4.02 -17.71 -13.43
N PHE A 102 -5.05 -16.87 -13.35
CA PHE A 102 -5.82 -16.44 -14.53
C PHE A 102 -5.62 -14.97 -14.93
N ILE A 103 -5.26 -14.08 -14.00
CA ILE A 103 -5.15 -12.64 -14.27
C ILE A 103 -3.69 -12.19 -14.39
N THR A 104 -2.86 -12.56 -13.42
CA THR A 104 -1.43 -12.21 -13.38
C THR A 104 -0.65 -12.65 -14.62
N PRO A 105 -0.84 -13.84 -15.23
CA PRO A 105 -0.09 -14.22 -16.43
C PRO A 105 -0.36 -13.28 -17.61
N ILE A 106 -1.53 -12.63 -17.69
CA ILE A 106 -1.86 -11.68 -18.76
C ILE A 106 -0.87 -10.50 -18.75
N TYR A 107 -0.55 -9.99 -17.56
CA TYR A 107 0.45 -8.92 -17.38
C TYR A 107 1.82 -9.31 -17.93
N PHE A 108 2.30 -10.51 -17.59
CA PHE A 108 3.60 -11.02 -18.06
C PHE A 108 3.59 -11.36 -19.56
N PHE A 109 2.48 -11.89 -20.07
CA PHE A 109 2.31 -12.21 -21.49
C PHE A 109 2.38 -10.96 -22.35
N ILE A 110 1.68 -9.88 -21.97
CA ILE A 110 1.72 -8.61 -22.71
C ILE A 110 3.16 -8.05 -22.72
N PHE A 111 3.84 -8.03 -21.58
CA PHE A 111 5.22 -7.59 -21.48
C PHE A 111 6.17 -8.40 -22.39
N ALA A 112 6.08 -9.73 -22.33
CA ALA A 112 6.93 -10.63 -23.11
C ALA A 112 6.73 -10.43 -24.62
N ASN A 113 5.49 -10.29 -25.08
CA ASN A 113 5.19 -10.01 -26.48
C ASN A 113 5.70 -8.64 -26.92
N PHE A 114 5.54 -7.60 -26.09
CA PHE A 114 6.01 -6.24 -26.42
C PHE A 114 7.53 -6.19 -26.62
N TYR A 115 8.29 -6.81 -25.72
CA TYR A 115 9.74 -6.87 -25.79
C TYR A 115 10.30 -8.04 -26.60
N LYS A 116 9.43 -8.87 -27.21
CA LYS A 116 9.80 -10.08 -27.96
C LYS A 116 10.70 -11.04 -27.16
N THR A 117 10.40 -11.23 -25.89
CA THR A 117 11.08 -12.18 -25.00
C THR A 117 10.26 -13.46 -24.85
N ASN A 118 10.89 -14.53 -24.37
CA ASN A 118 10.19 -15.78 -24.08
C ASN A 118 9.19 -15.58 -22.94
N PHE A 119 7.94 -15.98 -23.17
CA PHE A 119 6.93 -16.01 -22.12
C PHE A 119 7.21 -17.19 -21.18
N GLN A 120 7.57 -16.88 -19.94
CA GLN A 120 7.70 -17.84 -18.86
C GLN A 120 6.96 -17.28 -17.65
N TYR A 121 6.03 -18.06 -17.10
CA TYR A 121 5.27 -17.67 -15.94
C TYR A 121 5.05 -18.86 -15.01
N TRP A 122 5.43 -18.68 -13.75
CA TRP A 122 5.05 -19.57 -12.66
C TRP A 122 3.94 -18.90 -11.84
N PRO A 123 2.86 -19.61 -11.42
CA PRO A 123 1.75 -19.05 -10.65
C PRO A 123 2.18 -18.39 -9.33
N ALA A 124 2.61 -17.14 -9.42
CA ALA A 124 3.07 -16.31 -8.31
C ALA A 124 2.12 -15.11 -8.11
N PRO A 125 1.88 -14.70 -6.85
CA PRO A 125 1.16 -13.47 -6.51
C PRO A 125 1.56 -12.23 -7.32
N ALA A 126 2.84 -12.08 -7.68
CA ALA A 126 3.38 -10.89 -8.35
C ALA A 126 2.88 -9.61 -7.65
N TYR A 127 2.21 -8.69 -8.35
CA TYR A 127 1.68 -7.47 -7.77
C TYR A 127 0.61 -7.67 -6.67
N LEU A 128 0.02 -8.87 -6.57
CA LEU A 128 -0.92 -9.30 -5.52
C LEU A 128 -0.24 -9.71 -4.22
N TRP A 129 1.08 -9.63 -4.13
CA TRP A 129 1.88 -10.06 -2.98
C TRP A 129 1.37 -9.52 -1.63
N PHE A 130 0.86 -8.29 -1.57
CA PHE A 130 0.44 -7.71 -0.30
C PHE A 130 -0.76 -8.43 0.32
N LEU A 131 -1.60 -9.11 -0.48
CA LEU A 131 -2.71 -9.92 0.02
C LEU A 131 -2.16 -11.08 0.87
N ASN A 132 -1.07 -11.70 0.39
CA ASN A 132 -0.38 -12.76 1.11
C ASN A 132 0.14 -12.24 2.46
N SER A 133 0.79 -11.07 2.47
CA SER A 133 1.24 -10.42 3.70
C SER A 133 0.09 -10.17 4.69
N ILE A 134 -1.05 -9.63 4.24
CA ILE A 134 -2.23 -9.41 5.10
C ILE A 134 -2.73 -10.73 5.70
N PHE A 135 -2.71 -11.82 4.93
CA PHE A 135 -3.09 -13.13 5.45
C PHE A 135 -2.17 -13.57 6.59
N TYR A 136 -0.85 -13.55 6.39
CA TYR A 136 0.10 -13.89 7.45
C TYR A 136 -0.01 -12.98 8.66
N TYR A 137 -0.10 -11.66 8.47
CA TYR A 137 -0.26 -10.72 9.58
C TYR A 137 -1.53 -10.96 10.37
N SER A 138 -2.61 -11.40 9.71
CA SER A 138 -3.84 -11.78 10.40
C SER A 138 -3.67 -13.01 11.29
N LEU A 139 -2.82 -13.98 10.91
CA LEU A 139 -2.46 -15.12 11.75
C LEU A 139 -1.62 -14.69 12.96
N PHE A 140 -0.62 -13.82 12.74
CA PHE A 140 0.21 -13.26 13.83
C PHE A 140 -0.59 -12.40 14.82
N ALA A 141 -1.74 -11.86 14.42
CA ALA A 141 -2.62 -11.11 15.31
C ALA A 141 -3.56 -12.01 16.17
N LEU A 142 -3.71 -13.30 15.87
CA LEU A 142 -4.58 -14.21 16.64
C LEU A 142 -4.14 -14.40 18.11
N PRO A 143 -2.83 -14.55 18.43
CA PRO A 143 -2.37 -14.57 19.81
C PRO A 143 -2.75 -13.30 20.56
N ILE A 144 -2.66 -12.13 19.93
CA ILE A 144 -3.00 -10.83 20.54
C ILE A 144 -4.50 -10.73 20.85
N ILE A 145 -5.36 -11.26 19.97
CA ILE A 145 -6.81 -11.36 20.23
C ILE A 145 -7.07 -12.25 21.45
N SER A 146 -6.36 -13.37 21.54
CA SER A 146 -6.53 -14.34 22.63
C SER A 146 -6.06 -13.74 23.97
N LEU A 147 -4.94 -13.00 23.96
CA LEU A 147 -4.44 -12.23 25.11
C LEU A 147 -5.44 -11.15 25.57
N LYS A 148 -6.16 -10.49 24.66
CA LYS A 148 -7.20 -9.53 25.05
C LYS A 148 -8.30 -10.17 25.89
N LYS A 149 -8.69 -11.41 25.57
CA LYS A 149 -9.75 -12.14 26.26
C LYS A 149 -9.32 -12.59 27.66
N THR A 150 -8.03 -12.85 27.86
CA THR A 150 -7.48 -13.34 29.13
C THR A 150 -6.86 -12.25 30.01
N ASN A 151 -6.30 -11.19 29.44
CA ASN A 151 -5.62 -10.11 30.18
C ASN A 151 -5.77 -8.73 29.49
N ALA A 152 -6.73 -7.95 29.97
CA ALA A 152 -6.99 -6.60 29.46
C ALA A 152 -5.91 -5.55 29.84
N LYS A 153 -4.91 -5.88 30.67
CA LYS A 153 -3.93 -4.91 31.17
C LYS A 153 -3.13 -4.26 30.04
N VAL A 154 -2.70 -5.02 29.02
CA VAL A 154 -1.93 -4.51 27.87
C VAL A 154 -2.73 -3.45 27.12
N PHE A 155 -4.01 -3.71 26.84
CA PHE A 155 -4.91 -2.77 26.17
C PHE A 155 -5.22 -1.54 27.02
N ASN A 156 -5.32 -1.71 28.35
CA ASN A 156 -5.54 -0.61 29.27
C ASN A 156 -4.31 0.32 29.37
N ILE A 157 -3.09 -0.23 29.36
CA ILE A 157 -1.85 0.54 29.30
C ILE A 157 -1.80 1.33 27.99
N PHE A 158 -2.07 0.66 26.87
CA PHE A 158 -2.11 1.30 25.55
C PHE A 158 -3.12 2.46 25.50
N ASN A 159 -4.33 2.25 26.02
CA ASN A 159 -5.36 3.29 26.12
C ASN A 159 -4.93 4.47 27.02
N ARG A 160 -4.23 4.21 28.14
CA ARG A 160 -3.70 5.27 29.00
C ARG A 160 -2.64 6.10 28.28
N LEU A 161 -1.73 5.47 27.56
CA LEU A 161 -0.71 6.17 26.78
C LEU A 161 -1.34 7.08 25.73
N LEU A 162 -2.37 6.61 25.03
CA LEU A 162 -3.05 7.40 23.99
C LEU A 162 -3.92 8.56 24.50
N LYS A 163 -4.13 8.69 25.82
CA LYS A 163 -4.82 9.87 26.39
C LYS A 163 -4.07 11.15 26.11
N ASN A 164 -2.73 11.10 26.09
CA ASN A 164 -1.94 12.22 25.63
C ASN A 164 -1.92 12.20 24.09
N LYS A 165 -2.41 13.30 23.49
CA LYS A 165 -2.51 13.45 22.03
C LYS A 165 -1.19 13.26 21.29
N PHE A 166 -0.05 13.53 21.92
CA PHE A 166 1.26 13.38 21.30
C PHE A 166 1.83 11.96 21.40
N SER A 167 1.37 11.16 22.36
CA SER A 167 1.90 9.81 22.58
C SER A 167 1.65 8.88 21.39
N ILE A 168 0.60 9.13 20.59
CA ILE A 168 0.35 8.38 19.36
C ILE A 168 1.51 8.51 18.35
N LEU A 169 2.13 9.69 18.26
CA LEU A 169 3.25 9.93 17.35
C LEU A 169 4.43 9.06 17.74
N PHE A 170 4.81 9.07 19.02
CA PHE A 170 5.93 8.26 19.52
C PHE A 170 5.64 6.76 19.46
N LEU A 171 4.43 6.34 19.84
CA LEU A 171 4.00 4.95 19.86
C LEU A 171 4.05 4.30 18.46
N PHE A 172 3.77 5.08 17.41
CA PHE A 172 3.88 4.62 16.04
C PHE A 172 5.30 4.80 15.49
N SER A 173 5.95 5.93 15.77
CA SER A 173 7.26 6.25 15.19
C SER A 173 8.38 5.36 15.73
N ILE A 174 8.40 5.05 17.03
CA ILE A 174 9.50 4.30 17.66
C ILE A 174 9.69 2.93 17.01
N PRO A 175 8.65 2.06 16.89
CA PRO A 175 8.81 0.76 16.23
C PRO A 175 9.26 0.89 14.77
N MET A 176 8.75 1.89 14.05
CA MET A 176 9.08 2.12 12.64
C MET A 176 10.53 2.56 12.45
N ILE A 177 11.01 3.47 13.29
CA ILE A 177 12.41 3.94 13.29
C ILE A 177 13.36 2.81 13.67
N LEU A 178 13.01 2.00 14.67
CA LEU A 178 13.83 0.85 15.10
C LEU A 178 13.98 -0.18 13.98
N ILE A 179 12.88 -0.56 13.31
CA ILE A 179 12.91 -1.47 12.16
C ILE A 179 13.79 -0.92 11.03
N ALA A 180 13.62 0.37 10.71
CA ALA A 180 14.40 1.03 9.68
C ALA A 180 15.90 1.05 10.01
N GLY A 181 16.24 1.27 11.28
CA GLY A 181 17.62 1.28 11.74
C GLY A 181 18.27 -0.10 11.81
N ILE A 182 17.53 -1.11 12.28
CA ILE A 182 18.03 -2.49 12.45
C ILE A 182 18.23 -3.16 11.09
N PHE A 183 17.25 -3.08 10.19
CA PHE A 183 17.34 -3.75 8.88
C PHE A 183 18.07 -2.92 7.83
N ASN A 184 18.10 -1.59 7.99
CA ASN A 184 18.85 -0.65 7.16
C ASN A 184 18.84 -0.99 5.64
N PRO A 185 17.66 -1.02 5.00
CA PRO A 185 17.56 -1.39 3.58
C PRO A 185 18.30 -0.39 2.69
N GLU A 186 18.87 -0.85 1.57
CA GLU A 186 19.43 0.03 0.53
C GLU A 186 18.38 0.99 -0.04
N SER A 187 17.12 0.53 -0.14
CA SER A 187 16.00 1.31 -0.62
C SER A 187 14.82 1.20 0.37
N TYR A 188 14.66 2.20 1.24
CA TYR A 188 13.55 2.27 2.19
C TYR A 188 12.16 2.05 1.55
N PRO A 189 11.83 2.65 0.38
CA PRO A 189 10.50 2.50 -0.22
C PRO A 189 10.26 1.10 -0.80
N ASN A 190 11.27 0.22 -0.87
CA ASN A 190 11.10 -1.14 -1.36
C ASN A 190 10.51 -2.04 -0.26
N PHE A 191 9.20 -2.25 -0.32
CA PHE A 191 8.47 -3.17 0.58
C PHE A 191 8.10 -4.50 -0.09
N VAL A 192 8.43 -4.68 -1.36
CA VAL A 192 7.94 -5.80 -2.17
C VAL A 192 8.49 -7.10 -1.62
N ASN A 193 7.60 -8.06 -1.37
CA ASN A 193 7.94 -9.41 -0.98
C ASN A 193 7.47 -10.38 -2.07
N PHE A 194 8.38 -10.79 -2.94
CA PHE A 194 8.08 -11.78 -3.98
C PHE A 194 7.96 -13.17 -3.35
N ALA A 195 6.74 -13.55 -2.96
CA ALA A 195 6.41 -14.95 -2.71
C ALA A 195 6.10 -15.62 -4.05
N GLY A 196 6.65 -16.80 -4.33
CA GLY A 196 6.37 -17.51 -5.59
C GLY A 196 5.17 -18.46 -5.51
N LEU A 197 4.77 -18.90 -4.32
CA LEU A 197 3.44 -19.49 -4.08
C LEU A 197 2.67 -18.62 -3.09
N PRO A 198 1.32 -18.59 -3.13
CA PRO A 198 0.49 -17.85 -2.19
C PRO A 198 0.69 -18.20 -0.71
N LEU A 199 1.58 -19.15 -0.39
CA LEU A 199 1.91 -19.61 0.96
C LEU A 199 3.41 -19.95 1.17
N LEU A 200 4.29 -19.76 0.17
CA LEU A 200 5.72 -20.08 0.28
C LEU A 200 6.59 -19.01 -0.42
N PRO A 201 7.65 -18.48 0.24
CA PRO A 201 8.62 -17.61 -0.42
C PRO A 201 9.45 -18.42 -1.43
N VAL A 202 9.63 -17.89 -2.64
CA VAL A 202 10.39 -18.55 -3.73
C VAL A 202 11.47 -17.61 -4.29
N ALA A 203 11.53 -16.38 -3.80
CA ALA A 203 12.53 -15.36 -4.14
C ALA A 203 12.96 -14.63 -2.87
N ASP A 204 13.90 -13.68 -3.02
CA ASP A 204 14.48 -12.91 -1.92
C ASP A 204 13.40 -12.33 -1.00
N PHE A 205 13.39 -12.85 0.24
CA PHE A 205 12.48 -12.40 1.26
C PHE A 205 12.92 -11.02 1.74
N ASN A 206 12.13 -9.99 1.43
CA ASN A 206 12.38 -8.63 1.87
C ASN A 206 11.96 -8.47 3.33
N ILE A 207 12.93 -8.75 4.21
CA ILE A 207 12.80 -8.71 5.66
C ILE A 207 12.25 -7.34 6.12
N HIS A 208 12.84 -6.24 5.65
CA HIS A 208 12.39 -4.88 5.97
C HIS A 208 10.92 -4.68 5.62
N GLY A 209 10.54 -5.00 4.37
CA GLY A 209 9.16 -4.89 3.90
C GLY A 209 8.17 -5.72 4.71
N PHE A 210 8.57 -6.94 5.07
CA PHE A 210 7.72 -7.84 5.86
C PHE A 210 7.49 -7.30 7.28
N PHE A 211 8.55 -6.84 7.96
CA PHE A 211 8.45 -6.35 9.34
C PHE A 211 7.78 -4.98 9.44
N VAL A 212 8.03 -4.07 8.49
CA VAL A 212 7.28 -2.80 8.39
C VAL A 212 5.79 -3.07 8.24
N GLY A 213 5.42 -3.97 7.33
CA GLY A 213 4.02 -4.34 7.12
C GLY A 213 3.38 -4.98 8.36
N LEU A 214 4.10 -5.90 9.02
CA LEU A 214 3.65 -6.55 10.26
C LEU A 214 3.42 -5.51 11.36
N VAL A 215 4.38 -4.63 11.61
CA VAL A 215 4.26 -3.60 12.65
C VAL A 215 3.13 -2.62 12.34
N CYS A 216 2.98 -2.18 11.10
CA CYS A 216 1.85 -1.33 10.71
C CYS A 216 0.52 -2.05 10.94
N PHE A 217 0.40 -3.33 10.58
CA PHE A 217 -0.80 -4.11 10.82
C PHE A 217 -1.13 -4.25 12.31
N LEU A 218 -0.12 -4.59 13.13
CA LEU A 218 -0.29 -4.76 14.58
C LEU A 218 -0.62 -3.43 15.28
N ILE A 219 0.07 -2.34 14.92
CA ILE A 219 -0.24 -1.00 15.43
C ILE A 219 -1.66 -0.59 15.01
N GLY A 220 -2.05 -0.84 13.76
CA GLY A 220 -3.40 -0.56 13.29
C GLY A 220 -4.46 -1.32 14.07
N PHE A 221 -4.21 -2.58 14.38
CA PHE A 221 -5.07 -3.40 15.24
C PHE A 221 -5.19 -2.80 16.66
N LEU A 222 -4.08 -2.40 17.27
CA LEU A 222 -4.05 -1.79 18.60
C LEU A 222 -4.72 -0.41 18.62
N LEU A 223 -4.47 0.45 17.64
CA LEU A 223 -5.09 1.78 17.52
C LEU A 223 -6.61 1.68 17.36
N ALA A 224 -7.09 0.74 16.54
CA ALA A 224 -8.53 0.49 16.42
C ALA A 224 -9.16 -0.01 17.73
N SER A 225 -8.36 -0.63 18.61
CA SER A 225 -8.82 -1.06 19.92
C SER A 225 -9.14 0.07 20.89
N SER A 226 -8.53 1.24 20.67
CA SER A 226 -8.75 2.47 21.44
C SER A 226 -9.89 3.35 20.90
N GLU A 227 -10.52 2.92 19.80
CA GLU A 227 -11.72 3.54 19.21
C GLU A 227 -11.62 5.06 19.08
N ASP A 228 -12.50 5.83 19.74
CA ASP A 228 -12.59 7.28 19.57
C ASP A 228 -11.39 8.01 20.21
N VAL A 229 -10.69 7.41 21.18
CA VAL A 229 -9.46 7.99 21.76
C VAL A 229 -8.40 8.15 20.67
N PHE A 230 -8.21 7.12 19.84
CA PHE A 230 -7.29 7.18 18.70
C PHE A 230 -7.68 8.27 17.71
N TRP A 231 -8.95 8.28 17.28
CA TRP A 231 -9.41 9.22 16.26
C TRP A 231 -9.33 10.67 16.73
N ASN A 232 -9.63 10.95 18.00
CA ASN A 232 -9.49 12.27 18.59
C ASN A 232 -8.03 12.71 18.65
N SER A 233 -7.12 11.83 19.07
CA SER A 233 -5.68 12.10 19.09
C SER A 233 -5.15 12.38 17.68
N ALA A 234 -5.43 11.51 16.70
CA ALA A 234 -5.04 11.70 15.30
C ALA A 234 -5.59 13.02 14.72
N ARG A 235 -6.84 13.38 15.03
CA ARG A 235 -7.47 14.62 14.57
C ARG A 235 -6.80 15.88 15.12
N SER A 236 -6.29 15.80 16.34
CA SER A 236 -5.67 16.92 17.04
C SER A 236 -4.24 17.22 16.59
N ILE A 237 -3.51 16.22 16.08
CA ILE A 237 -2.11 16.36 15.64
C ILE A 237 -1.95 16.46 14.12
N LYS A 238 -3.03 16.33 13.33
CA LYS A 238 -2.98 16.21 11.86
C LYS A 238 -2.16 17.30 11.16
N PHE A 239 -2.23 18.55 11.63
CA PHE A 239 -1.45 19.65 11.05
C PHE A 239 0.02 19.58 11.46
N ILE A 240 0.31 19.19 12.71
CA ILE A 240 1.67 18.99 13.19
C ILE A 240 2.35 17.89 12.38
N THR A 241 1.69 16.74 12.22
CA THR A 241 2.24 15.62 11.43
C THR A 241 2.33 15.96 9.95
N LEU A 242 1.40 16.74 9.39
CA LEU A 242 1.50 17.24 8.02
C LEU A 242 2.72 18.14 7.82
N ILE A 243 2.94 19.11 8.72
CA ILE A 243 4.08 20.03 8.66
C ILE A 243 5.39 19.24 8.77
N LEU A 244 5.49 18.32 9.74
CA LEU A 244 6.68 17.46 9.89
C LEU A 244 6.93 16.61 8.64
N ALA A 245 5.90 16.02 8.05
CA ALA A 245 6.03 15.22 6.84
C ALA A 245 6.56 16.06 5.66
N ASN A 246 6.06 17.29 5.49
CA ASN A 246 6.52 18.20 4.43
C ASN A 246 7.95 18.69 4.67
N ILE A 247 8.32 19.01 5.92
CA ILE A 247 9.70 19.39 6.27
C ILE A 247 10.67 18.26 5.95
N LEU A 248 10.37 17.03 6.37
CA LEU A 248 11.22 15.86 6.10
C LEU A 248 11.28 15.52 4.60
N PHE A 249 10.15 15.63 3.90
CA PHE A 249 10.11 15.46 2.44
C PHE A 249 10.99 16.50 1.73
N LEU A 250 10.86 17.78 2.08
CA LEU A 250 11.66 18.86 1.49
C LEU A 250 13.15 18.72 1.84
N GLN A 251 13.45 18.28 3.06
CA GLN A 251 14.81 18.00 3.49
C GLN A 251 15.42 16.85 2.67
N ARG A 252 14.71 15.73 2.50
CA ARG A 252 15.16 14.62 1.64
C ARG A 252 15.32 15.07 0.18
N LEU A 253 14.39 15.88 -0.33
CA LEU A 253 14.43 16.42 -1.69
C LEU A 253 15.64 17.35 -1.89
N PHE A 254 15.92 18.22 -0.92
CA PHE A 254 17.07 19.12 -0.93
C PHE A 254 18.39 18.34 -0.99
N LEU A 255 18.53 17.27 -0.18
CA LEU A 255 19.70 16.40 -0.24
C LEU A 255 19.83 15.66 -1.58
N TYR A 256 18.72 15.22 -2.17
CA TYR A 256 18.72 14.55 -3.47
C TYR A 256 19.14 15.47 -4.63
N LEU A 257 18.77 16.76 -4.58
CA LEU A 257 19.02 17.72 -5.67
C LEU A 257 20.38 18.43 -5.62
N LEU A 258 21.06 18.46 -4.46
CA LEU A 258 22.32 19.17 -4.28
C LEU A 258 23.48 18.20 -4.02
N PRO A 259 24.14 17.68 -5.07
CA PRO A 259 25.42 17.01 -4.90
C PRO A 259 26.45 18.05 -4.45
N VAL A 260 26.86 17.99 -3.17
CA VAL A 260 27.98 18.77 -2.62
C VAL A 260 29.22 18.56 -3.48
N TRP A 261 29.81 19.66 -3.94
CA TRP A 261 31.07 19.69 -4.68
C TRP A 261 32.18 19.05 -3.84
N GLY A 262 32.68 17.87 -4.22
CA GLY A 262 33.78 17.21 -3.49
C GLY A 262 33.80 15.68 -3.49
N GLY A 263 32.88 15.00 -4.17
CA GLY A 263 33.02 13.56 -4.45
C GLY A 263 32.53 12.58 -3.37
N ASN A 264 31.89 13.07 -2.30
CA ASN A 264 30.89 12.30 -1.53
C ASN A 264 29.98 13.30 -0.80
N PRO A 265 28.75 13.53 -1.27
CA PRO A 265 28.01 14.70 -0.82
C PRO A 265 27.03 14.38 0.31
N GLY A 266 27.09 15.16 1.41
CA GLY A 266 25.93 15.66 2.18
C GLY A 266 24.91 14.65 2.76
N GLU A 267 25.15 13.36 2.61
CA GLU A 267 24.24 12.30 2.99
C GLU A 267 24.44 11.94 4.45
N TYR A 268 23.36 11.90 5.21
CA TYR A 268 23.37 11.14 6.45
C TYR A 268 23.81 9.70 6.16
N SER A 269 24.36 9.01 7.15
CA SER A 269 24.52 7.56 7.01
C SER A 269 23.19 6.93 6.58
N LEU A 270 23.24 5.90 5.73
CA LEU A 270 22.04 5.23 5.20
C LEU A 270 21.04 4.89 6.33
N VAL A 271 21.56 4.48 7.49
CA VAL A 271 20.78 4.20 8.71
C VAL A 271 19.96 5.41 9.14
N VAL A 272 20.57 6.58 9.23
CA VAL A 272 19.89 7.81 9.65
C VAL A 272 18.88 8.26 8.58
N SER A 273 19.22 8.14 7.29
CA SER A 273 18.28 8.42 6.19
C SER A 273 17.04 7.52 6.25
N ASN A 274 17.25 6.22 6.52
CA ASN A 274 16.18 5.23 6.71
C ASN A 274 15.32 5.53 7.94
N MET A 275 15.94 5.90 9.07
CA MET A 275 15.22 6.29 10.29
C MET A 275 14.36 7.55 10.07
N LEU A 276 14.90 8.58 9.42
CA LEU A 276 14.16 9.81 9.10
C LEU A 276 13.01 9.53 8.12
N THR A 277 13.26 8.71 7.10
CA THR A 277 12.23 8.32 6.13
C THR A 277 11.11 7.50 6.79
N ALA A 278 11.44 6.65 7.77
CA ALA A 278 10.45 5.92 8.55
C ALA A 278 9.58 6.85 9.41
N PHE A 279 10.20 7.86 10.01
CA PHE A 279 9.49 8.88 10.76
C PHE A 279 8.59 9.74 9.86
N GLU A 280 9.07 10.12 8.67
CA GLU A 280 8.28 10.81 7.65
C GLU A 280 7.05 9.98 7.24
N ALA A 281 7.25 8.67 6.99
CA ALA A 281 6.15 7.77 6.63
C ALA A 281 5.06 7.75 7.71
N VAL A 282 5.44 7.68 8.99
CA VAL A 282 4.49 7.76 10.12
C VAL A 282 3.76 9.10 10.12
N CYS A 283 4.45 10.21 9.90
CA CYS A 283 3.85 11.54 9.84
C CYS A 283 2.81 11.65 8.71
N TRP A 284 3.10 11.14 7.51
CA TRP A 284 2.14 11.07 6.40
C TRP A 284 0.92 10.23 6.77
N MET A 285 1.13 9.05 7.37
CA MET A 285 0.03 8.15 7.75
C MET A 285 -0.90 8.76 8.82
N LEU A 286 -0.33 9.36 9.86
CA LEU A 286 -1.10 10.01 10.93
C LEU A 286 -1.82 11.27 10.43
N SER A 287 -1.18 12.05 9.55
CA SER A 287 -1.81 13.18 8.88
C SER A 287 -3.05 12.72 8.10
N LEU A 288 -2.89 11.73 7.20
CA LEU A 288 -3.99 11.21 6.40
C LEU A 288 -5.12 10.65 7.27
N ALA A 289 -4.80 9.91 8.34
CA ALA A 289 -5.78 9.41 9.29
C ALA A 289 -6.55 10.55 10.00
N GLY A 290 -5.86 11.61 10.42
CA GLY A 290 -6.45 12.77 11.07
C GLY A 290 -7.36 13.59 10.13
N PHE A 291 -6.95 13.79 8.87
CA PHE A 291 -7.77 14.43 7.85
C PHE A 291 -8.99 13.57 7.47
N ALA A 292 -8.80 12.27 7.25
CA ALA A 292 -9.91 11.36 6.96
C ALA A 292 -10.93 11.31 8.11
N SER A 293 -10.48 11.31 9.37
CA SER A 293 -11.38 11.40 10.52
C SER A 293 -12.15 12.72 10.59
N SER A 294 -11.54 13.82 10.14
CA SER A 294 -12.16 15.16 10.15
C SER A 294 -13.20 15.31 9.04
N PHE A 295 -12.91 14.83 7.83
CA PHE A 295 -13.65 15.18 6.62
C PHE A 295 -14.35 14.00 5.94
N LEU A 296 -13.86 12.77 6.14
CA LEU A 296 -14.31 11.57 5.42
C LEU A 296 -15.09 10.59 6.32
N ASN A 297 -15.42 10.99 7.56
CA ASN A 297 -16.24 10.21 8.48
C ASN A 297 -17.75 10.39 8.20
N LYS A 298 -18.16 10.26 6.94
CA LYS A 298 -19.57 10.34 6.53
C LYS A 298 -19.88 9.32 5.45
N LYS A 299 -21.11 8.79 5.47
CA LYS A 299 -21.61 7.94 4.40
C LYS A 299 -21.84 8.80 3.15
N ASN A 300 -21.26 8.39 2.03
CA ASN A 300 -21.58 8.93 0.71
C ASN A 300 -21.77 7.78 -0.30
N ARG A 301 -22.61 8.00 -1.32
CA ARG A 301 -22.83 7.08 -2.44
C ARG A 301 -21.52 6.76 -3.16
N ILE A 302 -20.68 7.79 -3.38
CA ILE A 302 -19.36 7.64 -4.01
C ILE A 302 -18.49 6.69 -3.19
N LEU A 303 -18.34 6.92 -1.89
CA LEU A 303 -17.54 6.04 -1.02
C LEU A 303 -18.07 4.60 -1.00
N THR A 304 -19.40 4.43 -0.98
CA THR A 304 -20.04 3.11 -0.98
C THR A 304 -19.71 2.35 -2.27
N TYR A 305 -19.75 3.04 -3.41
CA TYR A 305 -19.37 2.51 -4.71
C TYR A 305 -17.87 2.16 -4.76
N MET A 306 -17.01 3.14 -4.43
CA MET A 306 -15.55 2.99 -4.47
C MET A 306 -15.05 1.87 -3.56
N THR A 307 -15.63 1.73 -2.37
CA THR A 307 -15.29 0.63 -1.45
C THR A 307 -15.51 -0.75 -2.07
N ALA A 308 -16.53 -0.91 -2.90
CA ALA A 308 -16.80 -2.17 -3.59
C ALA A 308 -15.93 -2.32 -4.86
N ALA A 309 -15.73 -1.24 -5.61
CA ALA A 309 -15.01 -1.26 -6.88
C ALA A 309 -13.50 -1.40 -6.75
N ILE A 310 -12.90 -0.84 -5.68
CA ILE A 310 -11.46 -0.59 -5.64
C ILE A 310 -10.60 -1.85 -5.64
N PHE A 311 -11.08 -2.95 -5.04
CA PHE A 311 -10.35 -4.21 -5.02
C PHE A 311 -10.36 -4.92 -6.39
N PRO A 312 -11.51 -5.07 -7.07
CA PRO A 312 -11.54 -5.45 -8.49
C PRO A 312 -10.68 -4.56 -9.40
N MET A 313 -10.76 -3.24 -9.25
CA MET A 313 -9.93 -2.30 -10.02
C MET A 313 -8.43 -2.57 -9.78
N TYR A 314 -8.04 -2.81 -8.53
CA TYR A 314 -6.68 -3.22 -8.19
C TYR A 314 -6.28 -4.58 -8.79
N ILE A 315 -7.18 -5.53 -8.95
CA ILE A 315 -6.84 -6.79 -9.64
C ILE A 315 -6.55 -6.53 -11.12
N PHE A 316 -7.37 -5.71 -11.79
CA PHE A 316 -7.28 -5.50 -13.24
C PHE A 316 -6.25 -4.46 -13.69
N HIS A 317 -5.84 -3.54 -12.82
CA HIS A 317 -5.08 -2.36 -13.26
C HIS A 317 -3.78 -2.68 -13.99
N LEU A 318 -2.96 -3.64 -13.55
CA LEU A 318 -1.69 -3.91 -14.21
C LEU A 318 -1.85 -4.55 -15.60
N PRO A 319 -2.66 -5.61 -15.80
CA PRO A 319 -2.96 -6.09 -17.15
C PRO A 319 -3.52 -5.01 -18.08
N VAL A 320 -4.45 -4.19 -17.59
CA VAL A 320 -5.04 -3.07 -18.35
C VAL A 320 -3.99 -2.00 -18.67
N GLN A 321 -3.17 -1.62 -17.69
CA GLN A 321 -2.10 -0.64 -17.85
C GLN A 321 -1.10 -1.13 -18.90
N GLN A 322 -0.64 -2.38 -18.84
CA GLN A 322 0.28 -2.92 -19.84
C GLN A 322 -0.33 -2.94 -21.23
N PHE A 323 -1.59 -3.38 -21.34
CA PHE A 323 -2.30 -3.38 -22.61
C PHE A 323 -2.34 -1.97 -23.22
N LEU A 324 -2.69 -0.97 -22.42
CA LEU A 324 -2.69 0.43 -22.87
C LEU A 324 -1.29 0.93 -23.22
N ALA A 325 -0.26 0.55 -22.45
CA ALA A 325 1.12 0.95 -22.68
C ALA A 325 1.63 0.48 -24.06
N VAL A 326 1.23 -0.71 -24.53
CA VAL A 326 1.55 -1.22 -25.88
C VAL A 326 1.16 -0.21 -26.97
N TYR A 327 0.02 0.46 -26.83
CA TYR A 327 -0.51 1.37 -27.84
C TYR A 327 -0.15 2.83 -27.58
N ILE A 328 -0.09 3.27 -26.33
CA ILE A 328 0.08 4.69 -25.97
C ILE A 328 1.56 5.09 -25.99
N TYR A 329 2.46 4.23 -25.52
CA TYR A 329 3.88 4.60 -25.36
C TYR A 329 4.63 4.77 -26.70
N PRO A 330 4.31 4.03 -27.77
CA PRO A 330 4.87 4.30 -29.10
C PRO A 330 4.37 5.60 -29.76
N LEU A 331 3.31 6.24 -29.25
CA LEU A 331 2.77 7.46 -29.86
C LEU A 331 3.75 8.63 -29.69
N LYS A 332 3.80 9.51 -30.69
CA LYS A 332 4.57 10.77 -30.67
C LYS A 332 3.81 11.85 -29.87
N LEU A 333 3.51 11.58 -28.60
CA LEU A 333 2.86 12.50 -27.67
C LEU A 333 3.82 12.90 -26.54
N PRO A 334 3.67 14.10 -25.94
CA PRO A 334 4.44 14.48 -24.76
C PRO A 334 4.22 13.51 -23.58
N PRO A 335 5.23 13.25 -22.73
CA PRO A 335 5.11 12.33 -21.58
C PRO A 335 3.97 12.69 -20.63
N SER A 336 3.72 13.98 -20.39
CA SER A 336 2.62 14.46 -19.56
C SER A 336 1.24 14.05 -20.08
N LEU A 337 1.04 14.12 -21.40
CA LEU A 337 -0.21 13.69 -22.03
C LEU A 337 -0.36 12.17 -22.00
N LYS A 338 0.73 11.42 -22.22
CA LYS A 338 0.75 9.96 -22.04
C LYS A 338 0.36 9.58 -20.61
N LEU A 339 0.89 10.27 -19.59
CA LEU A 339 0.56 10.03 -18.18
C LEU A 339 -0.93 10.26 -17.90
N ILE A 340 -1.49 11.37 -18.38
CA ILE A 340 -2.91 11.70 -18.26
C ILE A 340 -3.76 10.61 -18.92
N LEU A 341 -3.45 10.25 -20.17
CA LEU A 341 -4.17 9.22 -20.92
C LEU A 341 -4.11 7.86 -20.21
N MET A 342 -2.93 7.44 -19.76
CA MET A 342 -2.75 6.19 -19.02
C MET A 342 -3.61 6.17 -17.76
N PHE A 343 -3.62 7.24 -16.96
CA PHE A 343 -4.40 7.30 -15.73
C PHE A 343 -5.92 7.22 -15.98
N PHE A 344 -6.44 8.04 -16.89
CA PHE A 344 -7.88 8.09 -17.15
C PHE A 344 -8.37 6.83 -17.85
N LEU A 345 -7.66 6.31 -18.85
CA LEU A 345 -8.06 5.10 -19.56
C LEU A 345 -7.94 3.85 -18.69
N THR A 346 -6.86 3.72 -17.90
CA THR A 346 -6.72 2.58 -16.96
C THR A 346 -7.84 2.60 -15.93
N THR A 347 -8.11 3.77 -15.33
CA THR A 347 -9.20 3.92 -14.36
C THR A 347 -10.56 3.60 -14.97
N LEU A 348 -10.85 4.14 -16.16
CA LEU A 348 -12.11 3.94 -16.86
C LEU A 348 -12.33 2.46 -17.21
N ILE A 349 -11.35 1.79 -17.83
CA ILE A 349 -11.46 0.39 -18.20
C ILE A 349 -11.60 -0.49 -16.96
N CYS A 350 -10.86 -0.21 -15.88
CA CYS A 350 -11.01 -0.94 -14.61
C CYS A 350 -12.42 -0.78 -14.00
N ILE A 351 -13.03 0.40 -14.10
CA ILE A 351 -14.43 0.62 -13.67
C ILE A 351 -15.40 -0.19 -14.54
N LEU A 352 -15.21 -0.21 -15.85
CA LEU A 352 -16.04 -0.99 -16.78
C LEU A 352 -15.93 -2.51 -16.48
N LEU A 353 -14.72 -3.01 -16.30
CA LEU A 353 -14.46 -4.41 -15.92
C LEU A 353 -15.12 -4.75 -14.57
N TYR A 354 -15.04 -3.84 -13.60
CA TYR A 354 -15.75 -4.01 -12.33
C TYR A 354 -17.27 -4.12 -12.52
N GLU A 355 -17.90 -3.25 -13.34
CA GLU A 355 -19.35 -3.33 -13.58
C GLU A 355 -19.77 -4.62 -14.29
N ILE A 356 -18.89 -5.19 -15.14
CA ILE A 356 -19.11 -6.51 -15.74
C ILE A 356 -19.05 -7.60 -14.67
N VAL A 357 -17.96 -7.67 -13.90
CA VAL A 357 -17.76 -8.67 -12.85
C VAL A 357 -18.85 -8.64 -11.80
N LYS A 358 -19.30 -7.44 -11.40
CA LYS A 358 -20.38 -7.24 -10.44
C LYS A 358 -21.69 -7.90 -10.87
N ARG A 359 -21.94 -8.05 -12.18
CA ARG A 359 -23.14 -8.72 -12.74
C ARG A 359 -22.97 -10.24 -12.82
N LEU A 360 -21.75 -10.75 -12.85
CA LEU A 360 -21.44 -12.18 -12.93
C LEU A 360 -21.44 -12.82 -11.53
N LYS A 361 -22.59 -13.38 -11.10
CA LYS A 361 -22.80 -13.93 -9.74
C LYS A 361 -21.68 -14.88 -9.28
N GLY A 362 -21.21 -15.79 -10.13
CA GLY A 362 -20.17 -16.76 -9.80
C GLY A 362 -18.76 -16.17 -9.56
N PHE A 363 -18.45 -15.04 -10.19
CA PHE A 363 -17.12 -14.44 -10.14
C PHE A 363 -16.94 -13.42 -9.01
N ARG A 364 -18.03 -13.02 -8.33
CA ARG A 364 -17.98 -12.01 -7.27
C ARG A 364 -16.97 -12.34 -6.18
N VAL A 365 -16.97 -13.56 -5.67
CA VAL A 365 -16.10 -13.99 -4.57
C VAL A 365 -14.62 -13.91 -4.97
N VAL A 366 -14.31 -14.30 -6.21
CA VAL A 366 -12.97 -14.29 -6.79
C VAL A 366 -12.40 -12.88 -6.89
N PHE A 367 -13.24 -11.88 -7.14
CA PHE A 367 -12.83 -10.48 -7.16
C PHE A 367 -13.13 -9.77 -5.83
N GLY A 368 -13.20 -10.51 -4.72
CA GLY A 368 -13.36 -9.97 -3.36
C GLY A 368 -14.70 -9.26 -3.08
N LEU A 369 -15.68 -9.42 -3.96
CA LEU A 369 -17.04 -8.96 -3.75
C LEU A 369 -17.81 -9.93 -2.86
N LYS A 370 -18.82 -9.42 -2.16
CA LYS A 370 -19.75 -10.29 -1.42
C LYS A 370 -20.52 -11.16 -2.42
N PRO A 371 -20.74 -12.46 -2.11
CA PRO A 371 -21.52 -13.36 -2.96
C PRO A 371 -22.90 -12.78 -3.29
#